data_AF-A0A1V5MFX6-F1
#
_entry.id   AF-A0A1V5MFX6-F1
#
_cell.length_a   1.000
_cell.length_b   1.000
_cell.length_c   1.000
_cell.angle_alpha   90.00
_cell.angle_beta   90.00
_cell.angle_gamma   90.00
#
_symmetry.space_group_name_H-M   'P 1'
#
loop_
_entity.id
_entity.type
_entity.pdbx_description
1 polymer ?
#
loop_
_entity_poly.entity_id
_entity_poly.type
_entity_poly.pdbx_seq_one_letter_code
_entity_poly.pdbx_strand_id
1 'polypeptide(L)'
;MLKLYHHQTLIGTVSGVCANGFDMHGLIDFAPEAVPFKPIFEYFQKRERPSSEEPPFDEDLLWNWSMTDETGKRHEVGLPGVFEESDGTHVMWRWL
;
A
#
# COMPACT_ATOMS: atom_id res chain seq x y z
N MET A 1 -9.46 -10.70 -7.41
CA MET A 1 -8.82 -10.15 -6.17
C MET A 1 -7.34 -9.94 -6.44
N LEU A 2 -6.69 -9.01 -5.77
CA LEU A 2 -5.23 -8.78 -5.89
C LEU A 2 -4.53 -9.09 -4.58
N LYS A 3 -3.25 -9.42 -4.62
CA LYS A 3 -2.39 -9.59 -3.44
C LYS A 3 -1.27 -8.57 -3.47
N LEU A 4 -1.17 -7.75 -2.43
CA LEU A 4 -0.12 -6.73 -2.27
C LEU A 4 1.12 -7.35 -1.61
N TYR A 5 2.28 -7.07 -2.19
CA TYR A 5 3.57 -7.54 -1.70
C TYR A 5 4.59 -6.42 -1.59
N HIS A 6 5.47 -6.55 -0.59
CA HIS A 6 6.76 -5.86 -0.51
C HIS A 6 7.87 -6.92 -0.63
N HIS A 7 8.74 -6.81 -1.63
CA HIS A 7 9.67 -7.88 -2.05
C HIS A 7 9.01 -9.24 -2.30
N GLN A 8 8.97 -10.14 -1.31
CA GLN A 8 8.31 -11.44 -1.39
C GLN A 8 7.28 -11.64 -0.28
N THR A 9 7.17 -10.67 0.63
CA THR A 9 6.29 -10.71 1.80
C THR A 9 4.90 -10.27 1.40
N LEU A 10 3.90 -11.10 1.69
CA LEU A 10 2.50 -10.75 1.50
C LEU A 10 2.11 -9.72 2.56
N ILE A 11 1.67 -8.55 2.10
CA ILE A 11 1.24 -7.45 2.99
C ILE A 11 -0.27 -7.48 3.16
N GLY A 12 -1.03 -7.87 2.14
CA GLY A 12 -2.47 -7.96 2.25
C GLY A 12 -3.16 -8.41 0.98
N THR A 13 -4.47 -8.61 1.08
CA THR A 13 -5.33 -8.92 -0.07
C THR A 13 -6.23 -7.73 -0.36
N VAL A 14 -6.32 -7.35 -1.64
CA VAL A 14 -7.10 -6.21 -2.10
C VAL A 14 -8.32 -6.68 -2.88
N SER A 15 -9.48 -6.16 -2.51
CA SER A 15 -10.78 -6.45 -3.11
C SER A 15 -11.47 -5.16 -3.57
N GLY A 16 -12.58 -5.29 -4.30
CA GLY A 16 -13.35 -4.12 -4.77
C GLY A 16 -12.57 -3.18 -5.68
N VAL A 17 -11.62 -3.72 -6.47
CA VAL A 17 -10.67 -2.91 -7.25
C VAL A 17 -11.37 -2.05 -8.29
N CYS A 18 -11.10 -0.75 -8.29
CA CYS A 18 -11.59 0.19 -9.28
C CYS A 18 -10.49 1.18 -9.69
N ALA A 19 -10.67 1.82 -10.85
CA ALA A 19 -9.78 2.87 -11.34
C ALA A 19 -10.39 4.25 -11.05
N ASN A 20 -9.54 5.19 -10.64
CA ASN A 20 -9.87 6.60 -10.45
C ASN A 20 -8.76 7.46 -11.08
N GLY A 21 -8.96 7.84 -12.35
CA GLY A 21 -7.92 8.50 -13.14
C GLY A 21 -6.73 7.56 -13.40
N PHE A 22 -5.54 7.98 -12.97
CA PHE A 22 -4.30 7.19 -13.11
C PHE A 22 -4.06 6.26 -11.92
N ASP A 23 -4.87 6.38 -10.87
CA ASP A 23 -4.70 5.63 -9.63
C ASP A 23 -5.74 4.52 -9.54
N MET A 24 -5.34 3.41 -8.94
CA MET A 24 -6.20 2.28 -8.62
C MET A 24 -6.55 2.35 -7.15
N HIS A 25 -7.75 1.89 -6.81
CA HIS A 25 -8.26 1.85 -5.44
C HIS A 25 -8.85 0.48 -5.12
N GLY A 26 -8.87 0.11 -3.84
CA GLY A 26 -9.57 -1.06 -3.35
C GLY A 26 -9.55 -1.14 -1.82
N LEU A 27 -10.32 -2.08 -1.27
CA LEU A 27 -10.32 -2.41 0.14
C LEU A 27 -9.21 -3.42 0.44
N ILE A 28 -8.42 -3.19 1.49
CA ILE A 28 -7.31 -4.06 1.86
C ILE A 28 -7.58 -4.78 3.20
N ASP A 29 -7.41 -6.10 3.16
CA ASP A 29 -7.28 -6.93 4.36
C ASP A 29 -5.79 -7.19 4.60
N PHE A 30 -5.25 -6.59 5.67
CA PHE A 30 -3.84 -6.73 6.01
C PHE A 30 -3.49 -8.13 6.54
N ALA A 31 -2.36 -8.65 6.07
CA ALA A 31 -1.71 -9.80 6.67
C ALA A 31 -0.97 -9.39 7.96
N PRO A 32 -0.68 -10.33 8.89
CA PRO A 32 0.12 -10.05 10.08
C PRO A 32 1.48 -9.40 9.77
N GLU A 33 2.09 -9.77 8.65
CA GLU A 33 3.37 -9.26 8.17
C GLU A 33 3.32 -7.78 7.77
N ALA A 34 2.14 -7.17 7.67
CA ALA A 34 1.99 -5.74 7.40
C ALA A 34 2.32 -4.84 8.60
N VAL A 35 2.41 -5.39 9.82
CA VAL A 35 2.63 -4.62 11.05
C VAL A 35 3.82 -3.65 10.97
N PRO A 36 5.00 -4.04 10.45
CA PRO A 36 6.15 -3.15 10.32
C PRO A 36 5.95 -2.00 9.31
N PHE A 37 4.97 -2.12 8.40
CA PHE A 37 4.71 -1.13 7.34
C PHE A 37 3.70 -0.07 7.76
N LYS A 38 2.95 -0.28 8.85
CA LYS A 38 1.97 0.68 9.36
C LYS A 38 2.55 2.10 9.55
N PRO A 39 3.77 2.28 10.12
CA PRO A 39 4.35 3.61 10.25
C PRO A 39 4.57 4.32 8.92
N ILE A 40 4.85 3.59 7.84
CA ILE A 40 5.03 4.17 6.49
C ILE A 40 3.70 4.74 6.01
N PHE A 41 2.64 3.95 6.10
CA PHE A 41 1.31 4.36 5.65
C PHE A 41 0.79 5.58 6.43
N GLU A 42 0.91 5.56 7.76
CA GLU A 42 0.59 6.70 8.62
C GLU A 42 1.47 7.92 8.31
N TYR A 43 2.73 7.67 7.96
CA TYR A 43 3.66 8.69 7.52
C TYR A 43 3.32 9.26 6.12
N PHE A 44 2.54 8.65 5.24
CA PHE A 44 2.14 9.36 4.01
C PHE A 44 0.74 10.00 4.09
N GLN A 45 0.00 9.76 5.19
CA GLN A 45 -1.31 10.37 5.42
C GLN A 45 -1.28 11.76 6.06
N LYS A 46 -0.33 12.08 6.95
CA LYS A 46 -0.35 13.40 7.63
C LYS A 46 0.08 14.50 6.66
N ARG A 47 -0.88 15.38 6.30
CA ARG A 47 -0.69 16.50 5.36
C ARG A 47 0.26 17.58 5.87
N GLU A 48 0.32 17.78 7.19
CA GLU A 48 1.17 18.79 7.81
C GLU A 48 2.21 18.09 8.68
N ARG A 49 3.48 18.25 8.32
CA ARG A 49 4.61 17.84 9.15
C ARG A 49 5.71 18.89 9.16
N PRO A 50 6.41 19.07 10.29
CA PRO A 50 7.66 19.81 10.31
C PRO A 50 8.65 19.18 9.32
N SER A 51 9.31 20.01 8.52
CA SER A 51 10.33 19.54 7.55
C SER A 51 11.54 18.88 8.21
N SER A 52 11.67 18.97 9.54
CA SER A 52 12.74 18.37 10.34
C SER A 52 12.38 17.02 10.97
N GLU A 53 11.17 16.50 10.75
CA GLU A 53 10.74 15.21 11.29
C GLU A 53 11.34 14.07 10.45
N GLU A 54 12.26 13.31 11.04
CA GLU A 54 12.82 12.11 10.41
C GLU A 54 11.74 11.03 10.25
N PRO A 55 11.74 10.27 9.14
CA PRO A 55 10.81 9.17 8.95
C PRO A 55 10.96 8.10 10.04
N PRO A 56 9.85 7.59 10.62
CA PRO A 56 9.91 6.56 11.67
C PRO A 56 10.09 5.14 11.10
N PHE A 57 10.76 5.02 9.96
CA PHE A 57 10.97 3.77 9.23
C PHE A 57 12.22 3.84 8.36
N ASP A 58 12.71 2.67 7.95
CA ASP A 58 13.82 2.55 7.02
C ASP A 58 13.40 2.91 5.59
N GLU A 59 14.17 3.77 4.91
CA GLU A 59 13.90 4.20 3.53
C GLU A 59 13.88 3.04 2.53
N ASP A 60 14.55 1.93 2.83
CA ASP A 60 14.53 0.72 1.99
C ASP A 60 13.11 0.15 1.84
N LEU A 61 12.20 0.46 2.78
CA LEU A 61 10.80 0.03 2.75
C LEU A 61 9.92 0.83 1.76
N LEU A 62 10.46 1.87 1.12
CA LEU A 62 9.74 2.70 0.16
C LEU A 62 9.66 2.07 -1.24
N TRP A 63 10.41 0.99 -1.49
CA TRP A 63 10.60 0.42 -2.83
C TRP A 63 10.08 -1.02 -2.92
N ASN A 64 10.19 -1.66 -4.09
CA ASN A 64 9.89 -3.09 -4.27
C ASN A 64 8.44 -3.52 -3.97
N TRP A 65 7.49 -2.62 -4.24
CA TRP A 65 6.07 -2.89 -4.12
C TRP A 65 5.51 -3.53 -5.39
N SER A 66 4.59 -4.48 -5.22
CA SER A 66 3.94 -5.15 -6.35
C SER A 66 2.58 -5.73 -5.98
N MET A 67 1.72 -5.87 -6.97
CA MET A 67 0.47 -6.62 -6.86
C MET A 67 0.55 -7.89 -7.71
N THR A 68 -0.02 -8.98 -7.22
CA THR A 68 -0.21 -10.21 -7.98
C THR A 68 -1.69 -10.42 -8.23
N ASP A 69 -2.07 -10.67 -9.48
CA ASP A 69 -3.45 -10.99 -9.85
C ASP A 69 -3.79 -12.48 -9.62
N GLU A 70 -5.04 -12.84 -9.88
CA GLU A 70 -5.54 -14.21 -9.71
C GLU A 70 -4.95 -15.22 -10.69
N THR A 71 -4.33 -14.76 -11.79
CA THR A 71 -3.60 -15.62 -12.73
C THR A 71 -2.16 -15.87 -12.28
N GLY A 72 -1.73 -15.23 -11.17
CA GLY A 72 -0.37 -15.29 -10.66
C GLY A 72 0.57 -14.30 -11.35
N LYS A 73 0.05 -13.42 -12.22
CA LYS A 73 0.86 -12.41 -12.88
C LYS A 73 1.17 -11.27 -11.90
N ARG A 74 2.46 -10.92 -11.83
CA ARG A 74 2.98 -9.89 -10.94
C ARG A 74 3.19 -8.58 -11.67
N HIS A 75 2.79 -7.49 -11.04
CA HIS A 75 2.89 -6.12 -11.53
C HIS A 75 3.57 -5.24 -10.50
N GLU A 76 4.59 -4.49 -10.90
CA GLU A 76 5.20 -3.48 -10.04
C GLU A 76 4.25 -2.31 -9.83
N VAL A 77 4.28 -1.75 -8.62
CA VAL A 77 3.48 -0.59 -8.25
C VAL A 77 4.33 0.40 -7.47
N GLY A 78 3.95 1.67 -7.51
CA GLY A 78 4.49 2.67 -6.58
C GLY A 78 4.11 2.36 -5.13
N LEU A 79 4.73 3.07 -4.18
CA LEU A 79 4.38 2.98 -2.76
C LEU A 79 2.86 3.13 -2.57
N PRO A 80 2.17 2.12 -2.01
CA PRO A 80 0.74 2.20 -1.79
C PRO A 80 0.41 3.23 -0.72
N GLY A 81 -0.56 4.09 -1.02
CA GLY A 81 -1.22 4.92 -0.01
C GLY A 81 -2.30 4.10 0.66
N VAL A 82 -2.35 4.10 1.98
CA VAL A 82 -3.41 3.44 2.76
C VAL A 82 -4.13 4.52 3.55
N PHE A 83 -5.43 4.38 3.75
CA PHE A 83 -6.24 5.30 4.56
C PHE A 83 -7.48 4.58 5.10
N GLU A 84 -7.95 5.01 6.28
CA GLU A 84 -9.15 4.46 6.90
C GLU A 84 -10.39 5.25 6.46
N GLU A 85 -11.44 4.55 6.05
CA GLU A 85 -12.75 5.10 5.73
C GLU A 85 -13.85 4.39 6.52
N SER A 86 -15.07 4.91 6.48
CA SER A 86 -16.21 4.35 7.22
C SER A 86 -16.57 2.89 6.87
N ASP A 87 -16.20 2.44 5.67
CA ASP A 87 -16.48 1.10 5.14
C ASP A 87 -15.28 0.14 5.19
N GLY A 88 -14.15 0.58 5.74
CA GLY A 88 -12.96 -0.23 5.95
C GLY A 88 -11.66 0.50 5.58
N THR A 89 -10.57 -0.27 5.52
CA THR A 89 -9.27 0.26 5.16
C THR A 89 -9.09 0.20 3.64
N HIS A 90 -8.79 1.35 3.05
CA HIS A 90 -8.57 1.49 1.61
C HIS A 90 -7.09 1.55 1.30
N VAL A 91 -6.74 1.04 0.11
CA VAL A 91 -5.42 1.17 -0.49
C VAL A 91 -5.55 1.79 -1.87
N MET A 92 -4.66 2.72 -2.16
CA MET A 92 -4.50 3.39 -3.45
C MET A 92 -3.08 3.12 -3.98
N TRP A 93 -2.96 2.80 -5.26
CA TRP A 93 -1.66 2.54 -5.89
C TRP A 93 -1.67 2.94 -7.36
N ARG A 94 -0.47 3.01 -7.96
CA ARG A 94 -0.28 3.22 -9.39
C ARG A 94 0.58 2.12 -9.98
N TRP A 95 0.19 1.62 -11.15
CA TRP A 95 1.00 0.70 -11.96
C TRP A 95 2.26 1.41 -12.48
N LEU A 96 3.39 0.73 -12.47
CA LEU A 96 4.65 1.20 -13.08
C LEU A 96 4.87 0.57 -14.45
#